data_AF-A0A924N103-F1
#
_entry.id   AF-A0A924N103-F1
#
_cell.length_a   1.000
_cell.length_b   1.000
_cell.length_c   1.000
_cell.angle_alpha   90.00
_cell.angle_beta   90.00
_cell.angle_gamma   90.00
#
_symmetry.space_group_name_H-M   'P 1'
#
loop_
_entity.id
_entity.type
_entity.pdbx_description
1 polymer ?
#
loop_
_entity_poly.entity_id
_entity_poly.type
_entity_poly.pdbx_seq_one_letter_code
_entity_poly.pdbx_strand_id
1 'polypeptide(L)'
;MSEPAPSPDSPLVWRDDGMPLSALYGDVYFSSADGLAETRAVFLEGCGLPAAWVGRDHFTVGELGFGTGLNIAALLDLWRREKVAGQRLHIFSVEAHPITRDEAARALAVWPELGEAAQVLLDHWPGVARGFHRVDLPGFDATFDLAIMDVEQALATWDGAADAWFLDGFSPALNPAMWREEIMAAVAARSASGARAATFTVAGAVRGGPAAAGVQVGKSPGFGRKKERLEARLPGGPVAAPRPRRLAVFGGGTAGAALARAGRAEGLEVCLFDDGHAPASGNPAALVT
;
A
#
# COMPACT_ATOMS: atom_id res chain seq x y z
N MET A 1 -27.65 -23.96 -13.26
CA MET A 1 -26.18 -24.00 -13.12
C MET A 1 -25.88 -23.65 -11.68
N SER A 2 -25.17 -24.52 -10.97
CA SER A 2 -24.80 -24.26 -9.57
C SER A 2 -23.77 -23.13 -9.55
N GLU A 3 -23.98 -22.09 -8.75
CA GLU A 3 -22.96 -21.07 -8.51
C GLU A 3 -21.70 -21.73 -7.94
N PRO A 4 -20.49 -21.36 -8.40
CA PRO A 4 -19.26 -21.86 -7.82
C PRO A 4 -19.15 -21.38 -6.37
N ALA A 5 -19.16 -22.32 -5.42
CA ALA A 5 -18.93 -22.01 -4.01
C ALA A 5 -17.45 -21.66 -3.78
N PRO A 6 -17.14 -20.70 -2.89
CA PRO A 6 -15.77 -20.37 -2.53
C PRO A 6 -15.06 -21.60 -1.93
N SER A 7 -13.74 -21.69 -2.14
CA SER A 7 -12.93 -22.66 -1.41
C SER A 7 -12.77 -22.19 0.05
N PRO A 8 -12.53 -23.09 1.00
CA PRO A 8 -12.24 -22.69 2.39
C PRO A 8 -10.99 -21.81 2.53
N ASP A 9 -10.13 -21.77 1.50
CA ASP A 9 -8.83 -21.10 1.50
C ASP A 9 -8.80 -19.78 0.72
N SER A 10 -9.91 -19.38 0.07
CA SER A 10 -9.96 -18.15 -0.71
C SER A 10 -11.33 -17.47 -0.68
N PRO A 11 -11.38 -16.14 -0.46
CA PRO A 11 -12.61 -15.38 -0.58
C PRO A 11 -13.05 -15.16 -2.03
N LEU A 12 -12.33 -15.69 -3.04
CA LEU A 12 -12.60 -15.46 -4.45
C LEU A 12 -13.50 -16.52 -5.08
N VAL A 13 -14.41 -16.04 -5.94
CA VAL A 13 -15.15 -16.84 -6.91
C VAL A 13 -14.85 -16.28 -8.30
N TRP A 14 -14.37 -17.13 -9.19
CA TRP A 14 -14.10 -16.75 -10.58
C TRP A 14 -15.37 -16.90 -11.41
N ARG A 15 -15.79 -15.80 -12.02
CA ARG A 15 -16.93 -15.80 -12.94
C ARG A 15 -16.58 -16.45 -14.28
N ASP A 16 -17.61 -16.82 -15.04
CA ASP A 16 -17.48 -17.41 -16.39
C ASP A 16 -16.76 -16.46 -17.37
N ASP A 17 -16.84 -15.15 -17.14
CA ASP A 17 -16.11 -14.11 -17.89
C ASP A 17 -14.66 -13.93 -17.43
N GLY A 18 -14.18 -14.77 -16.50
CA GLY A 18 -12.81 -14.76 -16.00
C GLY A 18 -12.55 -13.74 -14.90
N MET A 19 -13.56 -13.02 -14.41
CA MET A 19 -13.36 -11.96 -13.41
C MET A 19 -13.38 -12.46 -11.96
N PRO A 20 -12.50 -11.92 -11.09
CA PRO A 20 -12.51 -12.21 -9.67
C PRO A 20 -13.67 -11.49 -8.96
N LEU A 21 -14.57 -12.27 -8.37
CA LEU A 21 -15.63 -11.81 -7.48
C LEU A 21 -15.28 -12.17 -6.03
N SER A 22 -15.47 -11.24 -5.09
CA SER A 22 -15.42 -11.59 -3.67
C SER A 22 -16.70 -12.30 -3.25
N ALA A 23 -16.58 -13.54 -2.77
CA ALA A 23 -17.68 -14.28 -2.16
C ALA A 23 -18.14 -13.65 -0.83
N LEU A 24 -17.25 -12.94 -0.14
CA LEU A 24 -17.56 -12.29 1.14
C LEU A 24 -18.42 -11.03 0.95
N TYR A 25 -18.12 -10.25 -0.09
CA TYR A 25 -18.74 -8.94 -0.31
C TYR A 25 -19.69 -8.88 -1.52
N GLY A 26 -19.68 -9.91 -2.37
CA GLY A 26 -20.56 -10.01 -3.54
C GLY A 26 -20.24 -9.01 -4.65
N ASP A 27 -19.00 -8.50 -4.71
CA ASP A 27 -18.56 -7.49 -5.69
C ASP A 27 -17.30 -7.94 -6.44
N VAL A 28 -17.04 -7.35 -7.59
CA VAL A 28 -15.83 -7.59 -8.37
C VAL A 28 -14.65 -6.81 -7.79
N TYR A 29 -13.45 -7.39 -7.82
CA TYR A 29 -12.24 -6.68 -7.37
C TYR A 29 -11.82 -5.55 -8.33
N PHE A 30 -12.17 -5.64 -9.61
CA PHE A 30 -11.98 -4.60 -10.60
C PHE A 30 -12.89 -4.80 -11.82
N SER A 31 -13.05 -3.76 -12.64
CA SER A 31 -13.81 -3.86 -13.89
C SER A 31 -13.04 -4.57 -15.00
N SER A 32 -13.74 -5.37 -15.81
CA SER A 32 -13.15 -6.34 -16.75
C SER A 32 -12.47 -5.78 -17.98
N ALA A 33 -12.78 -4.55 -18.39
CA ALA A 33 -12.23 -3.96 -19.61
C ALA A 33 -11.20 -2.86 -19.33
N ASP A 34 -11.30 -2.16 -18.19
CA ASP A 34 -10.54 -0.93 -17.96
C ASP A 34 -9.91 -0.84 -16.55
N GLY A 35 -9.82 -1.94 -15.79
CA GLY A 35 -9.38 -1.89 -14.38
C GLY A 35 -8.06 -1.14 -14.15
N LEU A 36 -7.03 -1.39 -14.97
CA LEU A 36 -5.76 -0.66 -14.85
C LEU A 36 -5.86 0.83 -15.25
N ALA A 37 -6.65 1.16 -16.28
CA ALA A 37 -6.87 2.56 -16.68
C ALA A 37 -7.67 3.32 -15.59
N GLU A 38 -8.64 2.65 -14.98
CA GLU A 38 -9.40 3.15 -13.84
C GLU A 38 -8.48 3.36 -12.63
N THR A 39 -7.62 2.40 -12.28
CA THR A 39 -6.61 2.54 -11.22
C THR A 39 -5.70 3.75 -11.47
N ARG A 40 -5.18 3.91 -12.69
CA ARG A 40 -4.32 5.04 -13.05
C ARG A 40 -5.06 6.38 -12.90
N ALA A 41 -6.28 6.47 -13.40
CA ALA A 41 -7.07 7.70 -13.34
C ALA A 41 -7.55 8.03 -11.91
N VAL A 42 -8.10 7.04 -11.20
CA VAL A 42 -8.68 7.27 -9.87
C VAL A 42 -7.59 7.49 -8.85
N PHE A 43 -6.64 6.57 -8.73
CA PHE A 43 -5.69 6.58 -7.63
C PHE A 43 -4.42 7.36 -7.96
N LEU A 44 -3.74 7.05 -9.08
CA LEU A 44 -2.47 7.69 -9.39
C LEU A 44 -2.67 9.18 -9.73
N GLU A 45 -3.49 9.47 -10.74
CA GLU A 45 -3.79 10.85 -11.12
C GLU A 45 -4.56 11.61 -10.04
N GLY A 46 -5.51 10.96 -9.36
CA GLY A 46 -6.28 11.56 -8.25
C GLY A 46 -5.39 11.98 -7.08
N CYS A 47 -4.31 11.23 -6.81
CA CYS A 47 -3.28 11.62 -5.85
C CYS A 47 -2.21 12.56 -6.45
N GLY A 48 -2.34 12.98 -7.71
CA GLY A 48 -1.42 13.88 -8.39
C GLY A 48 -0.05 13.27 -8.71
N LEU A 49 0.01 11.96 -8.88
CA LEU A 49 1.24 11.24 -9.24
C LEU A 49 1.45 11.30 -10.76
N PRO A 50 2.70 11.41 -11.25
CA PRO A 50 3.96 11.48 -10.49
C PRO A 50 4.33 12.89 -10.00
N ALA A 51 3.58 13.95 -10.36
CA ALA A 51 3.96 15.34 -10.07
C ALA A 51 4.17 15.63 -8.57
N ALA A 52 3.49 14.90 -7.68
CA ALA A 52 3.66 15.00 -6.24
C ALA A 52 5.05 14.56 -5.73
N TRP A 53 5.84 13.84 -6.54
CA TRP A 53 7.19 13.39 -6.18
C TRP A 53 8.25 14.48 -6.33
N VAL A 54 7.96 15.55 -7.08
CA VAL A 54 8.95 16.61 -7.35
C VAL A 54 9.43 17.25 -6.05
N GLY A 55 10.75 17.30 -5.85
CA GLY A 55 11.39 17.91 -4.69
C GLY A 55 11.30 17.09 -3.41
N ARG A 56 10.89 15.82 -3.48
CA ARG A 56 10.80 14.92 -2.33
C ARG A 56 11.80 13.78 -2.46
N ASP A 57 12.60 13.56 -1.42
CA ASP A 57 13.52 12.40 -1.35
C ASP A 57 12.76 11.11 -1.00
N HIS A 58 11.61 11.23 -0.32
CA HIS A 58 10.77 10.11 0.12
C HIS A 58 9.31 10.41 -0.17
N PHE A 59 8.56 9.38 -0.53
CA PHE A 59 7.12 9.47 -0.69
C PHE A 59 6.46 8.22 -0.12
N THR A 60 5.42 8.41 0.70
CA THR A 60 4.68 7.29 1.30
C THR A 60 3.28 7.21 0.70
N VAL A 61 2.90 6.06 0.15
CA VAL A 61 1.53 5.76 -0.27
C VAL A 61 0.91 4.80 0.74
N GLY A 62 -0.21 5.21 1.31
CA GLY A 62 -1.10 4.36 2.10
C GLY A 62 -2.22 3.79 1.23
N GLU A 63 -2.62 2.56 1.45
CA GLU A 63 -3.74 1.91 0.79
C GLU A 63 -4.59 1.17 1.82
N LEU A 64 -5.91 1.24 1.67
CA LEU A 64 -6.84 0.35 2.34
C LEU A 64 -7.35 -0.65 1.30
N GLY A 65 -7.27 -1.95 1.58
CA GLY A 65 -7.71 -3.02 0.67
C GLY A 65 -6.69 -3.34 -0.41
N PHE A 66 -5.73 -4.22 -0.09
CA PHE A 66 -4.72 -4.69 -1.05
C PHE A 66 -5.31 -5.49 -2.22
N GLY A 67 -6.28 -6.36 -1.93
CA GLY A 67 -7.01 -7.18 -2.90
C GLY A 67 -6.09 -7.96 -3.83
N THR A 68 -6.16 -7.65 -5.13
CA THR A 68 -5.37 -8.31 -6.17
C THR A 68 -3.96 -7.73 -6.35
N GLY A 69 -3.64 -6.65 -5.63
CA GLY A 69 -2.38 -5.92 -5.76
C GLY A 69 -2.31 -5.00 -6.99
N LEU A 70 -3.42 -4.78 -7.72
CA LEU A 70 -3.44 -4.01 -8.96
C LEU A 70 -2.94 -2.57 -8.77
N ASN A 71 -3.42 -1.86 -7.75
CA ASN A 71 -3.00 -0.48 -7.50
C ASN A 71 -1.51 -0.39 -7.17
N ILE A 72 -1.01 -1.33 -6.37
CA ILE A 72 0.40 -1.39 -5.98
C ILE A 72 1.28 -1.71 -7.19
N ALA A 73 0.88 -2.66 -8.04
CA ALA A 73 1.59 -2.96 -9.28
C ALA A 73 1.60 -1.75 -10.24
N ALA A 74 0.47 -1.04 -10.38
CA ALA A 74 0.38 0.17 -11.20
C ALA A 74 1.24 1.31 -10.65
N LEU A 75 1.28 1.47 -9.32
CA LEU A 75 2.13 2.45 -8.63
C LEU A 75 3.61 2.14 -8.84
N LEU A 76 4.04 0.90 -8.66
CA LEU A 76 5.43 0.46 -8.87
C LEU A 76 5.87 0.66 -10.33
N ASP A 77 4.98 0.36 -11.29
CA ASP A 77 5.23 0.60 -12.71
C ASP A 77 5.41 2.11 -13.01
N LEU A 78 4.54 2.97 -12.48
CA LEU A 78 4.70 4.43 -12.62
C LEU A 78 5.98 4.93 -11.93
N TRP A 79 6.25 4.45 -10.71
CA TRP A 79 7.43 4.81 -9.93
C TRP A 79 8.73 4.48 -10.65
N ARG A 80 8.82 3.27 -11.22
CA ARG A 80 10.00 2.85 -11.97
C ARG A 80 10.29 3.78 -13.16
N ARG A 81 9.25 4.31 -13.81
CA ARG A 81 9.36 5.16 -15.00
C ARG A 81 9.74 6.61 -14.68
N GLU A 82 9.23 7.16 -13.57
CA GLU A 82 9.27 8.61 -13.32
C GLU A 82 10.14 9.02 -12.11
N LYS A 83 10.57 8.07 -11.25
CA LYS A 83 11.43 8.40 -10.10
C LYS A 83 12.73 9.06 -10.57
N VAL A 84 13.26 9.98 -9.76
CA VAL A 84 14.62 10.50 -9.93
C VAL A 84 15.58 9.87 -8.94
N ALA A 85 16.88 9.90 -9.26
CA ALA A 85 17.92 9.26 -8.46
C ALA A 85 17.91 9.78 -7.01
N GLY A 86 18.03 8.86 -6.05
CA GLY A 86 18.00 9.16 -4.61
C GLY A 86 16.60 9.20 -4.00
N GLN A 87 15.53 9.13 -4.81
CA GLN A 87 14.18 9.00 -4.29
C GLN A 87 13.87 7.60 -3.77
N ARG A 88 12.98 7.54 -2.78
CA ARG A 88 12.50 6.31 -2.15
C ARG A 88 10.98 6.31 -2.07
N LEU A 89 10.36 5.17 -2.36
CA LEU A 89 8.93 4.95 -2.19
C LEU A 89 8.66 4.02 -1.01
N HIS A 90 7.77 4.41 -0.11
CA HIS A 90 7.22 3.52 0.90
C HIS A 90 5.76 3.25 0.58
N ILE A 91 5.37 1.99 0.58
CA ILE A 91 3.99 1.56 0.36
C ILE A 91 3.53 0.91 1.65
N PHE A 92 2.42 1.38 2.20
CA PHE A 92 1.72 0.75 3.32
C PHE A 92 0.33 0.35 2.85
N SER A 93 0.04 -0.95 2.79
CA SER A 93 -1.29 -1.45 2.44
C SER A 93 -1.87 -2.30 3.57
N VAL A 94 -3.20 -2.42 3.59
CA VAL A 94 -3.93 -3.20 4.59
C VAL A 94 -4.85 -4.21 3.91
N GLU A 95 -4.83 -5.45 4.38
CA GLU A 95 -5.69 -6.51 3.87
C GLU A 95 -6.20 -7.40 5.00
N ALA A 96 -7.52 -7.59 5.08
CA ALA A 96 -8.11 -8.47 6.08
C ALA A 96 -8.22 -9.92 5.60
N HIS A 97 -8.34 -10.11 4.28
CA HIS A 97 -8.65 -11.38 3.63
C HIS A 97 -7.76 -11.59 2.40
N PRO A 98 -6.44 -11.83 2.58
CA PRO A 98 -5.51 -11.95 1.48
C PRO A 98 -5.87 -13.13 0.57
N ILE A 99 -5.79 -12.91 -0.73
CA ILE A 99 -5.93 -13.95 -1.75
C ILE A 99 -4.61 -14.70 -1.94
N THR A 100 -4.68 -15.87 -2.56
CA THR A 100 -3.46 -16.65 -2.84
C THR A 100 -2.61 -16.00 -3.91
N ARG A 101 -1.31 -16.29 -3.89
CA ARG A 101 -0.35 -15.82 -4.91
C ARG A 101 -0.76 -16.21 -6.33
N ASP A 102 -1.33 -17.40 -6.52
CA ASP A 102 -1.74 -17.87 -7.85
C ASP A 102 -3.02 -17.18 -8.34
N GLU A 103 -3.94 -16.83 -7.44
CA GLU A 103 -5.09 -16.01 -7.79
C GLU A 103 -4.69 -14.59 -8.15
N ALA A 104 -3.76 -14.00 -7.40
CA ALA A 104 -3.19 -12.70 -7.74
C ALA A 104 -2.47 -12.74 -9.09
N ALA A 105 -1.69 -13.79 -9.37
CA ALA A 105 -1.03 -13.98 -10.66
C ALA A 105 -2.05 -14.06 -11.80
N ARG A 106 -3.13 -14.81 -11.63
CA ARG A 106 -4.22 -14.90 -12.60
C ARG A 106 -4.91 -13.55 -12.81
N ALA A 107 -5.15 -12.79 -11.75
CA ALA A 107 -5.78 -11.47 -11.82
C ALA A 107 -4.90 -10.45 -12.55
N LEU A 108 -3.60 -10.40 -12.23
CA LEU A 108 -2.64 -9.46 -12.81
C LEU A 108 -2.24 -9.81 -14.24
N ALA A 109 -2.35 -11.09 -14.64
CA ALA A 109 -2.07 -11.53 -16.01
C ALA A 109 -2.96 -10.86 -17.08
N VAL A 110 -4.07 -10.25 -16.68
CA VAL A 110 -4.92 -9.42 -17.55
C VAL A 110 -4.17 -8.21 -18.10
N TRP A 111 -3.16 -7.70 -17.38
CA TRP A 111 -2.33 -6.57 -17.79
C TRP A 111 -0.85 -6.93 -17.90
N PRO A 112 -0.43 -7.61 -18.99
CA PRO A 112 0.97 -7.94 -19.22
C PRO A 112 1.90 -6.73 -19.22
N GLU A 113 1.38 -5.53 -19.50
CA GLU A 113 2.15 -4.29 -19.48
C GLU A 113 2.70 -3.91 -18.09
N LEU A 114 2.13 -4.45 -17.01
CA LEU A 114 2.68 -4.27 -15.66
C LEU A 114 4.00 -5.02 -15.46
N GLY A 115 4.29 -6.03 -16.29
CA GLY A 115 5.60 -6.70 -16.41
C GLY A 115 6.30 -6.95 -15.08
N GLU A 116 7.48 -6.34 -14.93
CA GLU A 116 8.33 -6.47 -13.73
C GLU A 116 7.66 -5.98 -12.44
N ALA A 117 6.77 -4.98 -12.51
CA ALA A 117 6.09 -4.46 -11.32
C ALA A 117 5.09 -5.48 -10.75
N ALA A 118 4.37 -6.19 -11.61
CA ALA A 118 3.52 -7.31 -11.18
C ALA A 118 4.39 -8.49 -10.72
N GLN A 119 5.45 -8.82 -11.46
CA GLN A 119 6.30 -9.97 -11.14
C GLN A 119 6.97 -9.83 -9.77
N VAL A 120 7.56 -8.67 -9.46
CA VAL A 120 8.24 -8.47 -8.17
C VAL A 120 7.28 -8.60 -6.99
N LEU A 121 6.03 -8.18 -7.15
CA LEU A 121 5.00 -8.32 -6.13
C LEU A 121 4.61 -9.79 -5.94
N LEU A 122 4.51 -10.57 -7.03
CA LEU A 122 4.20 -12.00 -6.99
C LEU A 122 5.35 -12.86 -6.44
N ASP A 123 6.59 -12.46 -6.65
CA ASP A 123 7.78 -13.14 -6.13
C ASP A 123 7.90 -12.99 -4.61
N HIS A 124 7.36 -11.89 -4.07
CA HIS A 124 7.31 -11.60 -2.65
C HIS A 124 5.90 -11.61 -2.09
N TRP A 125 4.98 -12.35 -2.73
CA TRP A 125 3.58 -12.37 -2.31
C TRP A 125 3.48 -12.83 -0.85
N PRO A 126 2.78 -12.09 0.00
CA PRO A 126 2.71 -12.36 1.42
C PRO A 126 1.97 -13.67 1.69
N GLY A 127 2.36 -14.35 2.78
CA GLY A 127 1.58 -15.46 3.31
C GLY A 127 0.29 -14.99 3.99
N VAL A 128 -0.43 -15.91 4.63
CA VAL A 128 -1.70 -15.60 5.33
C VAL A 128 -1.53 -15.29 6.82
N ALA A 129 -0.30 -15.24 7.31
CA ALA A 129 -0.04 -14.98 8.73
C ALA A 129 -0.48 -13.56 9.11
N ARG A 130 -1.23 -13.41 10.19
CA ARG A 130 -1.66 -12.09 10.67
C ARG A 130 -0.45 -11.29 11.17
N GLY A 131 -0.39 -10.01 10.85
CA GLY A 131 0.73 -9.15 11.27
C GLY A 131 1.19 -8.19 10.16
N PHE A 132 2.27 -7.48 10.44
CA PHE A 132 2.96 -6.65 9.47
C PHE A 132 4.01 -7.48 8.72
N HIS A 133 3.97 -7.39 7.40
CA HIS A 133 4.91 -8.04 6.50
C HIS A 133 5.66 -6.97 5.73
N ARG A 134 6.97 -6.88 5.94
CA ARG A 134 7.83 -5.95 5.19
C ARG A 134 8.57 -6.67 4.08
N VAL A 135 8.52 -6.09 2.89
CA VAL A 135 9.27 -6.52 1.71
C VAL A 135 10.14 -5.37 1.24
N ASP A 136 11.45 -5.59 1.19
CA ASP A 136 12.39 -4.66 0.57
C ASP A 136 12.40 -4.90 -0.95
N LEU A 137 12.17 -3.85 -1.74
CA LEU A 137 12.15 -3.88 -3.21
C LEU A 137 13.30 -3.05 -3.77
N PRO A 138 14.57 -3.48 -3.61
CA PRO A 138 15.73 -2.66 -3.95
C PRO A 138 15.79 -2.30 -5.44
N GLY A 139 15.30 -3.15 -6.34
CA GLY A 139 15.21 -2.84 -7.77
C GLY A 139 14.29 -1.66 -8.10
N PHE A 140 13.37 -1.33 -7.19
CA PHE A 140 12.44 -0.21 -7.32
C PHE A 140 12.84 0.99 -6.46
N ASP A 141 13.87 0.90 -5.61
CA ASP A 141 14.12 1.86 -4.54
C ASP A 141 12.87 2.05 -3.65
N ALA A 142 12.21 0.93 -3.33
CA ALA A 142 10.96 0.94 -2.59
C ALA A 142 10.94 -0.07 -1.43
N THR A 143 10.06 0.17 -0.47
CA THR A 143 9.70 -0.77 0.61
C THR A 143 8.18 -0.94 0.60
N PHE A 144 7.72 -2.17 0.73
CA PHE A 144 6.30 -2.51 0.82
C PHE A 144 5.98 -3.16 2.17
N ASP A 145 5.15 -2.49 2.95
CA ASP A 145 4.56 -3.02 4.18
C ASP A 145 3.10 -3.40 3.93
N LEU A 146 2.77 -4.66 4.19
CA LEU A 146 1.39 -5.15 4.22
C LEU A 146 0.99 -5.50 5.64
N ALA A 147 -0.07 -4.87 6.14
CA ALA A 147 -0.73 -5.28 7.37
C ALA A 147 -1.85 -6.28 7.05
N ILE A 148 -1.64 -7.55 7.42
CA ILE A 148 -2.66 -8.60 7.31
C ILE A 148 -3.47 -8.63 8.61
N MET A 149 -4.47 -7.77 8.71
CA MET A 149 -5.35 -7.60 9.87
C MET A 149 -6.52 -6.66 9.55
N ASP A 150 -7.37 -6.42 10.55
CA ASP A 150 -8.44 -5.42 10.44
C ASP A 150 -7.86 -4.00 10.28
N VAL A 151 -8.54 -3.17 9.51
CA VAL A 151 -8.09 -1.81 9.17
C VAL A 151 -7.93 -0.89 10.37
N GLU A 152 -8.81 -1.01 11.37
CA GLU A 152 -8.73 -0.22 12.60
C GLU A 152 -7.46 -0.57 13.37
N GLN A 153 -7.18 -1.87 13.50
CA GLN A 153 -5.98 -2.36 14.17
C GLN A 153 -4.71 -1.93 13.43
N ALA A 154 -4.69 -2.04 12.09
CA ALA A 154 -3.55 -1.66 11.27
C ALA A 154 -3.23 -0.17 11.41
N LEU A 155 -4.21 0.71 11.27
CA LEU A 155 -4.02 2.16 11.38
C LEU A 155 -3.67 2.61 12.80
N ALA A 156 -4.18 1.92 13.83
CA ALA A 156 -3.84 2.21 15.21
C ALA A 156 -2.36 1.88 15.52
N THR A 157 -1.81 0.83 14.92
CA THR A 157 -0.46 0.33 15.21
C THR A 157 0.61 0.85 14.25
N TRP A 158 0.26 1.22 13.03
CA TRP A 158 1.20 1.80 12.08
C TRP A 158 1.67 3.18 12.54
N ASP A 159 2.97 3.43 12.60
CA ASP A 159 3.57 4.69 13.06
C ASP A 159 3.95 5.66 11.94
N GLY A 160 3.70 5.28 10.68
CA GLY A 160 3.99 6.09 9.51
C GLY A 160 2.97 7.20 9.24
N ALA A 161 3.29 8.00 8.22
CA ALA A 161 2.42 9.04 7.69
C ALA A 161 2.43 8.96 6.16
N ALA A 162 1.25 8.83 5.55
CA ALA A 162 1.11 8.73 4.10
C ALA A 162 1.02 10.12 3.45
N ASP A 163 1.76 10.32 2.37
CA ASP A 163 1.65 11.49 1.50
C ASP A 163 0.48 11.37 0.52
N ALA A 164 0.11 10.14 0.18
CA ALA A 164 -1.05 9.83 -0.62
C ALA A 164 -1.81 8.62 -0.08
N TRP A 165 -3.14 8.63 -0.18
CA TRP A 165 -4.01 7.52 0.20
C TRP A 165 -4.82 7.00 -0.99
N PHE A 166 -4.70 5.70 -1.25
CA PHE A 166 -5.64 4.95 -2.08
C PHE A 166 -6.69 4.36 -1.15
N LEU A 167 -7.84 5.04 -1.06
CA LEU A 167 -8.97 4.53 -0.30
C LEU A 167 -9.76 3.59 -1.21
N ASP A 168 -9.21 2.38 -1.33
CA ASP A 168 -9.79 1.29 -2.09
C ASP A 168 -10.52 0.31 -1.14
N GLY A 169 -11.30 -0.58 -1.72
CA GLY A 169 -12.11 -1.55 -0.99
C GLY A 169 -13.57 -1.50 -1.41
N PHE A 170 -14.32 -2.53 -1.04
CA PHE A 170 -15.69 -2.73 -1.53
C PHE A 170 -16.59 -1.53 -1.25
N SER A 171 -17.56 -1.32 -2.15
CA SER A 171 -18.44 -0.14 -2.09
C SER A 171 -19.06 0.03 -0.70
N PRO A 172 -19.34 1.27 -0.24
CA PRO A 172 -19.88 1.50 1.11
C PRO A 172 -21.19 0.77 1.43
N ALA A 173 -21.96 0.40 0.40
CA ALA A 173 -23.16 -0.41 0.57
C ALA A 173 -22.85 -1.87 0.95
N LEU A 174 -21.70 -2.40 0.51
CA LEU A 174 -21.28 -3.78 0.70
C LEU A 174 -20.29 -3.95 1.85
N ASN A 175 -19.48 -2.92 2.14
CA ASN A 175 -18.53 -2.93 3.26
C ASN A 175 -18.61 -1.64 4.09
N PRO A 176 -19.75 -1.32 4.74
CA PRO A 176 -19.89 -0.08 5.52
C PRO A 176 -18.89 0.03 6.68
N ALA A 177 -18.35 -1.10 7.17
CA ALA A 177 -17.39 -1.14 8.27
C ALA A 177 -16.05 -0.44 7.95
N MET A 178 -15.60 -0.49 6.69
CA MET A 178 -14.37 0.18 6.25
C MET A 178 -14.55 1.71 6.12
N TRP A 179 -15.78 2.16 5.89
CA TRP A 179 -16.10 3.58 5.61
C TRP A 179 -16.65 4.33 6.82
N ARG A 180 -16.44 3.80 8.04
CA ARG A 180 -16.84 4.46 9.27
C ARG A 180 -16.03 5.73 9.51
N GLU A 181 -16.62 6.66 10.26
CA GLU A 181 -15.99 7.94 10.59
C GLU A 181 -14.67 7.75 11.36
N GLU A 182 -14.61 6.76 12.24
CA GLU A 182 -13.42 6.44 13.03
C GLU A 182 -12.24 5.99 12.14
N ILE A 183 -12.53 5.24 11.07
CA ILE A 183 -11.49 4.83 10.10
C ILE A 183 -11.00 6.04 9.31
N MET A 184 -11.91 6.92 8.86
CA MET A 184 -11.52 8.14 8.17
C MET A 184 -10.71 9.09 9.06
N ALA A 185 -11.03 9.16 10.36
CA ALA A 185 -10.25 9.89 11.35
C ALA A 185 -8.87 9.27 11.56
N ALA A 186 -8.77 7.94 11.61
CA ALA A 186 -7.49 7.23 11.70
C ALA A 186 -6.62 7.46 10.44
N VAL A 187 -7.19 7.41 9.24
CA VAL A 187 -6.52 7.78 7.98
C VAL A 187 -5.98 9.22 8.06
N ALA A 188 -6.81 10.17 8.53
CA ALA A 188 -6.38 11.56 8.68
C ALA A 188 -5.24 11.71 9.70
N ALA A 189 -5.29 10.97 10.82
CA ALA A 189 -4.21 10.95 11.81
C ALA A 189 -2.91 10.33 11.27
N ARG A 190 -3.00 9.42 10.30
CA ARG A 190 -1.88 8.77 9.61
C ARG A 190 -1.52 9.43 8.28
N SER A 191 -1.93 10.68 8.07
CA SER A 191 -1.63 11.44 6.87
C SER A 191 -0.53 12.46 7.13
N ALA A 192 0.40 12.58 6.19
CA ALA A 192 1.38 13.65 6.18
C ALA A 192 0.72 15.01 5.89
N SER A 193 1.43 16.09 6.22
CA SER A 193 0.97 17.45 5.93
C SER A 193 0.72 17.63 4.43
N GLY A 194 -0.50 18.06 4.06
CA GLY A 194 -0.88 18.29 2.67
C GLY A 194 -1.10 17.02 1.83
N ALA A 195 -1.26 15.86 2.49
CA ALA A 195 -1.51 14.58 1.84
C ALA A 195 -2.77 14.60 0.96
N ARG A 196 -2.79 13.72 -0.05
CA ARG A 196 -3.88 13.59 -1.02
C ARG A 196 -4.52 12.21 -0.92
N ALA A 197 -5.84 12.12 -0.81
CA ALA A 197 -6.56 10.86 -0.85
C ALA A 197 -7.42 10.77 -2.12
N ALA A 198 -7.53 9.59 -2.70
CA ALA A 198 -8.40 9.33 -3.83
C ALA A 198 -9.22 8.05 -3.63
N THR A 199 -10.44 8.05 -4.14
CA THR A 199 -11.34 6.90 -4.11
C THR A 199 -12.29 6.88 -5.30
N PHE A 200 -12.73 5.67 -5.69
CA PHE A 200 -13.71 5.50 -6.75
C PHE A 200 -15.15 5.80 -6.28
N THR A 201 -15.42 5.80 -4.97
CA THR A 201 -16.79 6.00 -4.43
C THR A 201 -17.07 7.47 -4.15
N VAL A 202 -18.27 7.93 -4.51
CA VAL A 202 -18.75 9.30 -4.26
C VAL A 202 -19.75 9.39 -3.12
N ALA A 203 -19.96 8.28 -2.39
CA ALA A 203 -20.96 8.15 -1.35
C ALA A 203 -20.79 9.18 -0.22
N GLY A 204 -21.91 9.70 0.30
CA GLY A 204 -21.92 10.78 1.30
C GLY A 204 -21.19 10.46 2.62
N ALA A 205 -21.10 9.19 3.01
CA ALA A 205 -20.35 8.77 4.20
C ALA A 205 -18.85 9.12 4.11
N VAL A 206 -18.28 9.01 2.90
CA VAL A 206 -16.88 9.40 2.61
C VAL A 206 -16.72 10.91 2.51
N ARG A 207 -17.82 11.69 2.45
CA ARG A 207 -17.76 13.16 2.49
C ARG A 207 -17.85 13.70 3.90
N GLY A 208 -18.64 13.05 4.77
CA GLY A 208 -18.86 13.46 6.15
C GLY A 208 -17.61 13.32 7.03
N GLY A 209 -16.95 12.16 6.98
CA GLY A 209 -15.77 11.87 7.81
C GLY A 209 -14.55 12.77 7.49
N PRO A 210 -14.11 12.88 6.23
CA PRO A 210 -12.98 13.74 5.86
C PRO A 210 -13.26 15.24 6.08
N ALA A 211 -14.47 15.72 5.79
CA ALA A 211 -14.79 17.15 6.00
C ALA A 211 -14.70 17.57 7.47
N ALA A 212 -14.99 16.65 8.42
CA ALA A 212 -14.87 16.91 9.85
C ALA A 212 -13.42 17.10 10.32
N ALA A 213 -12.43 16.56 9.59
CA ALA A 213 -11.00 16.68 9.92
C ALA A 213 -10.27 17.81 9.14
N GLY A 214 -11.02 18.72 8.51
CA GLY A 214 -10.45 19.81 7.71
C GLY A 214 -9.98 19.39 6.30
N VAL A 215 -10.36 18.20 5.84
CA VAL A 215 -10.02 17.68 4.51
C VAL A 215 -10.88 18.38 3.45
N GLN A 216 -10.22 18.99 2.46
CA GLN A 216 -10.88 19.59 1.31
C GLN A 216 -11.22 18.50 0.31
N VAL A 217 -12.51 18.17 0.17
CA VAL A 217 -12.99 17.18 -0.79
C VAL A 217 -13.43 17.88 -2.08
N GLY A 218 -12.74 17.59 -3.17
CA GLY A 218 -13.07 17.99 -4.53
C GLY A 218 -13.74 16.86 -5.31
N LYS A 219 -14.63 17.22 -6.24
CA LYS A 219 -15.15 16.30 -7.24
C LYS A 219 -14.34 16.44 -8.52
N SER A 220 -13.92 15.32 -9.09
CA SER A 220 -13.31 15.27 -10.42
C SER A 220 -14.14 14.37 -11.35
N PRO A 221 -14.06 14.56 -12.68
CA PRO A 221 -14.69 13.64 -13.62
C PRO A 221 -14.28 12.19 -13.33
N GLY A 222 -15.25 11.28 -13.29
CA GLY A 222 -14.98 9.85 -13.11
C GLY A 222 -14.38 9.22 -14.36
N PHE A 223 -13.93 7.96 -14.24
CA PHE A 223 -13.40 7.18 -15.36
C PHE A 223 -14.49 6.30 -16.00
N GLY A 224 -14.50 6.21 -17.34
CA GLY A 224 -15.42 5.36 -18.10
C GLY A 224 -16.89 5.70 -17.84
N ARG A 225 -17.67 4.74 -17.31
CA ARG A 225 -19.10 4.90 -17.02
C ARG A 225 -19.40 5.63 -15.71
N LYS A 226 -18.40 5.81 -14.82
CA LYS A 226 -18.58 6.51 -13.53
C LYS A 226 -18.57 8.02 -13.77
N LYS A 227 -19.59 8.72 -13.27
CA LYS A 227 -19.77 10.16 -13.51
C LYS A 227 -18.77 11.03 -12.74
N GLU A 228 -18.38 10.62 -11.54
CA GLU A 228 -17.60 11.43 -10.61
C GLU A 228 -16.63 10.54 -9.81
N ARG A 229 -15.48 11.07 -9.42
CA ARG A 229 -14.57 10.52 -8.39
C ARG A 229 -14.31 11.57 -7.30
N LEU A 230 -13.84 11.15 -6.13
CA LEU A 230 -13.47 12.06 -5.05
C LEU A 230 -11.96 12.16 -4.90
N GLU A 231 -11.50 13.40 -4.81
CA GLU A 231 -10.13 13.76 -4.45
C GLU A 231 -10.18 14.56 -3.15
N ALA A 232 -9.39 14.18 -2.17
CA ALA A 232 -9.34 14.80 -0.86
C ALA A 232 -7.94 15.37 -0.62
N ARG A 233 -7.86 16.60 -0.13
CA ARG A 233 -6.60 17.21 0.31
C ARG A 233 -6.68 17.48 1.81
N LEU A 234 -5.81 16.83 2.57
CA LEU A 234 -5.68 17.08 4.00
C LEU A 234 -5.02 18.45 4.23
N PRO A 235 -5.41 19.17 5.30
CA PRO A 235 -4.88 20.50 5.57
C PRO A 235 -3.37 20.45 5.82
N GLY A 236 -2.68 21.53 5.48
CA GLY A 236 -1.26 21.68 5.77
C GLY A 236 -1.04 21.83 7.27
N GLY A 237 -0.35 20.86 7.88
CA GLY A 237 0.20 20.94 9.23
C GLY A 237 1.71 21.25 9.24
N PRO A 238 2.34 21.33 10.42
CA PRO A 238 3.78 21.49 10.52
C PRO A 238 4.50 20.40 9.71
N VAL A 239 5.51 20.81 8.94
CA VAL A 239 6.33 19.89 8.15
C VAL A 239 7.09 18.98 9.10
N ALA A 240 7.10 17.68 8.82
CA ALA A 240 7.87 16.71 9.60
C ALA A 240 9.34 17.12 9.65
N ALA A 241 10.00 16.80 10.76
CA ALA A 241 11.44 17.01 10.87
C ALA A 241 12.18 16.28 9.73
N PRO A 242 13.26 16.85 9.18
CA PRO A 242 14.01 16.20 8.12
C PRO A 242 14.54 14.85 8.60
N ARG A 243 14.39 13.80 7.77
CA ARG A 243 14.96 12.49 8.07
C ARG A 243 16.49 12.58 8.15
N PRO A 244 17.14 11.85 9.06
CA PRO A 244 18.59 11.77 9.08
C PRO A 244 19.10 11.16 7.77
N ARG A 245 20.31 11.56 7.34
CA ARG A 245 20.99 10.96 6.18
C ARG A 245 22.04 9.92 6.58
N ARG A 246 22.46 9.94 7.84
CA ARG A 246 23.53 9.12 8.38
C ARG A 246 23.07 8.38 9.62
N LEU A 247 23.52 7.14 9.76
CA LEU A 247 23.27 6.31 10.92
C LEU A 247 24.60 5.75 11.43
N ALA A 248 24.94 6.07 12.68
CA ALA A 248 26.06 5.45 13.37
C ALA A 248 25.53 4.27 14.20
N VAL A 249 26.09 3.08 13.98
CA VAL A 249 25.76 1.85 14.71
C VAL A 249 26.97 1.42 15.53
N PHE A 250 26.80 1.25 16.83
CA PHE A 250 27.85 0.75 17.73
C PHE A 250 27.55 -0.70 18.11
N GLY A 251 28.44 -1.60 17.73
CA GLY A 251 28.31 -3.05 17.86
C GLY A 251 28.07 -3.75 16.52
N GLY A 252 28.87 -4.75 16.22
CA GLY A 252 28.86 -5.58 15.00
C GLY A 252 28.16 -6.92 15.16
N GLY A 253 27.52 -7.18 16.31
CA GLY A 253 26.66 -8.33 16.52
C GLY A 253 25.42 -8.33 15.60
N THR A 254 24.59 -9.37 15.71
CA THR A 254 23.42 -9.58 14.84
C THR A 254 22.47 -8.39 14.81
N ALA A 255 22.20 -7.75 15.96
CA ALA A 255 21.35 -6.56 16.04
C ALA A 255 21.95 -5.36 15.27
N GLY A 256 23.25 -5.10 15.44
CA GLY A 256 23.94 -4.02 14.74
C GLY A 256 24.01 -4.25 13.23
N ALA A 257 24.30 -5.49 12.81
CA ALA A 257 24.27 -5.89 11.41
C ALA A 257 22.87 -5.76 10.79
N ALA A 258 21.82 -6.18 11.51
CA ALA A 258 20.43 -6.04 11.07
C ALA A 258 20.01 -4.57 10.95
N LEU A 259 20.35 -3.74 11.93
CA LEU A 259 20.09 -2.29 11.89
C LEU A 259 20.85 -1.63 10.73
N ALA A 260 22.09 -2.03 10.48
CA ALA A 260 22.86 -1.51 9.36
C ALA A 260 22.28 -1.90 7.99
N ARG A 261 21.76 -3.13 7.87
CA ARG A 261 21.02 -3.57 6.67
C ARG A 261 19.76 -2.73 6.49
N ALA A 262 18.92 -2.62 7.51
CA ALA A 262 17.67 -1.86 7.46
C ALA A 262 17.90 -0.37 7.15
N GLY A 263 18.89 0.25 7.79
CA GLY A 263 19.25 1.64 7.51
C GLY A 263 19.67 1.86 6.06
N ARG A 264 20.44 0.94 5.47
CA ARG A 264 20.83 1.03 4.05
C ARG A 264 19.64 0.84 3.10
N ALA A 265 18.72 -0.07 3.42
CA ALA A 265 17.48 -0.25 2.65
C ALA A 265 16.66 1.06 2.65
N GLU A 266 16.60 1.75 3.79
CA GLU A 266 15.98 3.08 3.95
C GLU A 266 16.83 4.23 3.35
N GLY A 267 17.95 3.94 2.67
CA GLY A 267 18.78 4.94 1.97
C GLY A 267 19.75 5.72 2.87
N LEU A 268 19.98 5.29 4.11
CA LEU A 268 20.92 5.94 5.03
C LEU A 268 22.38 5.56 4.71
N GLU A 269 23.27 6.54 4.86
CA GLU A 269 24.71 6.30 4.94
C GLU A 269 25.04 5.71 6.32
N VAL A 270 25.19 4.38 6.38
CA VAL A 270 25.43 3.67 7.64
C VAL A 270 26.92 3.46 7.90
N CYS A 271 27.39 3.95 9.06
CA CYS A 271 28.71 3.70 9.61
C CYS A 271 28.60 2.77 10.83
N LEU A 272 29.28 1.62 10.77
CA LEU A 272 29.27 0.63 11.85
C LEU A 272 30.63 0.62 12.57
N PHE A 273 30.59 0.75 13.89
CA PHE A 273 31.74 0.74 14.78
C PHE A 273 31.67 -0.51 15.64
N ASP A 274 32.72 -1.32 15.64
CA ASP A 274 32.81 -2.55 16.42
C ASP A 274 34.26 -2.78 16.88
N ASP A 275 34.43 -3.43 18.01
CA ASP A 275 35.74 -3.77 18.59
C ASP A 275 36.24 -5.18 18.19
N GLY A 276 35.53 -5.84 17.27
CA GLY A 276 35.84 -7.17 16.75
C GLY A 276 35.34 -8.31 17.64
N HIS A 277 34.65 -8.03 18.75
CA HIS A 277 34.11 -9.06 19.64
C HIS A 277 32.60 -9.24 19.46
N ALA A 278 32.19 -10.44 19.05
CA ALA A 278 30.78 -10.81 18.92
C ALA A 278 30.37 -11.89 19.95
N PRO A 279 30.36 -11.58 21.27
CA PRO A 279 30.25 -12.60 22.32
C PRO A 279 28.95 -13.42 22.24
N ALA A 280 27.79 -12.76 22.13
CA ALA A 280 26.49 -13.44 22.02
C ALA A 280 26.14 -13.85 20.58
N SER A 281 26.72 -13.17 19.58
CA SER A 281 26.40 -13.36 18.16
C SER A 281 27.36 -14.30 17.43
N GLY A 282 28.42 -14.79 18.09
CA GLY A 282 29.47 -15.61 17.50
C GLY A 282 29.25 -17.13 17.58
N ASN A 283 28.05 -17.58 18.01
CA ASN A 283 27.74 -19.00 18.04
C ASN A 283 27.77 -19.59 16.60
N PRO A 284 28.34 -20.79 16.40
CA PRO A 284 28.47 -21.39 15.06
C PRO A 284 27.12 -21.86 14.46
N ALA A 285 26.10 -22.01 15.31
CA ALA A 285 24.75 -22.39 14.91
C ALA A 285 23.72 -21.73 15.83
N ALA A 286 22.53 -21.52 15.30
CA ALA A 286 21.37 -20.99 16.04
C ALA A 286 20.11 -21.73 15.61
N LEU A 287 19.13 -21.77 16.51
CA LEU A 287 17.76 -22.14 16.16
C LEU A 287 17.04 -20.88 15.68
N VAL A 288 16.42 -20.96 14.50
CA VAL A 288 15.50 -19.95 14.00
C VAL A 288 14.10 -20.54 14.14
N THR A 289 13.30 -19.97 15.02
CA THR A 289 11.92 -20.39 15.31
C THR A 289 10.93 -19.40 14.76
#